data_AF-A0A0K2G763-F1
#
_entry.id   AF-A0A0K2G763-F1
#
_cell.length_a   1.000
_cell.length_b   1.000
_cell.length_c   1.000
_cell.angle_alpha   90.00
_cell.angle_beta   90.00
_cell.angle_gamma   90.00
#
_symmetry.space_group_name_H-M   'P 1'
#
loop_
_entity.id
_entity.type
_entity.pdbx_description
1 polymer ?
#
loop_
_entity_poly.entity_id
_entity_poly.type
_entity_poly.pdbx_seq_one_letter_code
_entity_poly.pdbx_strand_id
1 'polypeptide(L)'
;MSASDSSESVAAEVRWTEGALKRMERAPSFLRGMVRRLAEKKARELGYEEITEEILDRFKGQMMGGMGGEAGMASAAEAMAQGQLPWTAAAKDRLAAVPEFMRGMIKQIAEEIAKERGHLEVNVELFEKVEALGDLQESAGPPLEWTDGALAQLQDKLKQSPPIALDFVTDMLKRDTEDLAREKGLARIDEAVLRELWDAPQERIAWTDEAWKRLQTSPDFVRSGIRKAAERRARKLGLKEIDSEHLTSFRNQAMMKAVKRIRSFGYHELTFDAFEMALQKTKRLQGNEQAEKRLQEIRGHFADPSTKKPEGGTLGAELMDRFRRYLKGEGSL
;
A
#
# COMPACT_ATOMS: atom_id res chain seq x y z
N MET A 1 21.32 0.04 -48.43
CA MET A 1 20.08 0.72 -48.00
C MET A 1 18.95 -0.27 -48.14
N SER A 2 18.60 -0.98 -47.06
CA SER A 2 17.39 -1.79 -46.97
C SER A 2 16.80 -1.46 -45.61
N ALA A 3 15.75 -0.65 -45.61
CA ALA A 3 14.96 -0.37 -44.43
C ALA A 3 14.10 -1.61 -44.14
N SER A 4 14.45 -2.34 -43.10
CA SER A 4 13.52 -3.26 -42.43
C SER A 4 12.57 -2.38 -41.62
N ASP A 5 11.41 -2.11 -42.21
CA ASP A 5 10.31 -1.47 -41.51
C ASP A 5 9.87 -2.40 -40.39
N SER A 6 9.98 -1.87 -39.17
CA SER A 6 9.76 -2.59 -37.94
C SER A 6 8.26 -2.54 -37.69
N SER A 7 7.60 -3.70 -37.67
CA SER A 7 6.20 -3.81 -37.26
C SER A 7 6.10 -3.47 -35.77
N GLU A 8 6.09 -2.18 -35.44
CA GLU A 8 5.52 -1.69 -34.20
C GLU A 8 4.06 -2.12 -34.17
N SER A 9 3.73 -2.99 -33.22
CA SER A 9 2.35 -3.35 -32.92
C SER A 9 1.60 -2.08 -32.53
N VAL A 10 0.90 -1.47 -33.49
CA VAL A 10 -0.05 -0.39 -33.25
C VAL A 10 -1.10 -0.95 -32.29
N ALA A 11 -1.07 -0.52 -31.04
CA ALA A 11 -2.08 -0.87 -30.06
C ALA A 11 -3.43 -0.41 -30.62
N ALA A 12 -4.31 -1.34 -31.02
CA ALA A 12 -5.59 -1.01 -31.60
C ALA A 12 -6.38 -0.08 -30.65
N GLU A 13 -6.64 1.14 -31.12
CA GLU A 13 -7.51 2.09 -30.45
C GLU A 13 -8.95 1.56 -30.53
N VAL A 14 -9.56 1.35 -29.35
CA VAL A 14 -10.95 0.93 -29.25
C VAL A 14 -11.84 2.13 -29.64
N ARG A 15 -12.71 1.95 -30.62
CA ARG A 15 -13.61 3.00 -31.10
C ARG A 15 -14.79 3.17 -30.16
N TRP A 16 -15.35 4.38 -30.09
CA TRP A 16 -16.54 4.67 -29.28
C TRP A 16 -17.64 5.21 -30.17
N THR A 17 -18.85 4.69 -29.99
CA THR A 17 -20.04 5.29 -30.59
C THR A 17 -20.38 6.63 -29.93
N GLU A 18 -21.00 7.55 -30.67
CA GLU A 18 -21.46 8.83 -30.11
C GLU A 18 -22.42 8.63 -28.91
N GLY A 19 -23.27 7.59 -28.99
CA GLY A 19 -24.18 7.21 -27.91
C GLY A 19 -23.44 6.79 -26.63
N ALA A 20 -22.42 5.95 -26.77
CA ALA A 20 -21.59 5.52 -25.64
C ALA A 20 -20.82 6.70 -25.02
N LEU A 21 -20.31 7.63 -25.83
CA LEU A 21 -19.65 8.85 -25.35
C LEU A 21 -20.60 9.73 -24.56
N LYS A 22 -21.80 10.02 -25.08
CA LYS A 22 -22.84 10.79 -24.35
C LYS A 22 -23.22 10.13 -23.03
N ARG A 23 -23.26 8.80 -22.98
CA ARG A 23 -23.60 8.04 -21.77
C ARG A 23 -22.45 8.07 -20.75
N MET A 24 -21.21 8.02 -21.22
CA MET A 24 -20.01 8.24 -20.40
C MET A 24 -19.96 9.68 -19.85
N GLU A 25 -20.37 10.68 -20.61
CA GLU A 25 -20.42 12.08 -20.16
C GLU A 25 -21.43 12.32 -19.02
N ARG A 26 -22.45 11.46 -18.89
CA ARG A 26 -23.35 11.49 -17.73
C ARG A 26 -22.67 11.04 -16.44
N ALA A 27 -21.55 10.32 -16.52
CA ALA A 27 -20.74 10.02 -15.36
C ALA A 27 -20.06 11.30 -14.85
N PRO A 28 -19.91 11.45 -13.52
CA PRO A 28 -19.16 12.54 -12.93
C PRO A 28 -17.76 12.70 -13.54
N SER A 29 -17.31 13.95 -13.74
CA SER A 29 -16.08 14.30 -14.48
C SER A 29 -14.84 13.56 -13.98
N PHE A 30 -14.69 13.40 -12.67
CA PHE A 30 -13.56 12.69 -12.04
C PHE A 30 -13.55 11.18 -12.31
N LEU A 31 -14.71 10.57 -12.62
CA LEU A 31 -14.81 9.16 -13.00
C LEU A 31 -14.66 8.95 -14.49
N ARG A 32 -14.96 9.94 -15.35
CA ARG A 32 -14.99 9.77 -16.82
C ARG A 32 -13.69 9.17 -17.37
N GLY A 33 -12.54 9.68 -16.96
CA GLY A 33 -11.24 9.16 -17.40
C GLY A 33 -11.02 7.71 -16.99
N MET A 34 -11.41 7.35 -15.76
CA MET A 34 -11.35 5.97 -15.27
C MET A 34 -12.35 5.06 -15.98
N VAL A 35 -13.60 5.48 -16.16
CA VAL A 35 -14.65 4.73 -16.87
C VAL A 35 -14.24 4.47 -18.29
N ARG A 36 -13.68 5.47 -18.99
CA ARG A 36 -13.13 5.33 -20.34
C ARG A 36 -12.02 4.29 -20.37
N ARG A 37 -10.98 4.46 -19.54
CA ARG A 37 -9.83 3.54 -19.48
C ARG A 37 -10.25 2.11 -19.18
N LEU A 38 -11.18 1.93 -18.25
CA LEU A 38 -11.69 0.61 -17.87
C LEU A 38 -12.50 -0.03 -18.99
N ALA A 39 -13.41 0.74 -19.60
CA ALA A 39 -14.22 0.25 -20.70
C ALA A 39 -13.33 -0.16 -21.88
N GLU A 40 -12.32 0.65 -22.22
CA GLU A 40 -11.33 0.33 -23.26
C GLU A 40 -10.48 -0.89 -22.91
N LYS A 41 -10.01 -1.01 -21.66
CA LYS A 41 -9.26 -2.18 -21.19
C LYS A 41 -10.09 -3.45 -21.31
N LYS A 42 -11.34 -3.41 -20.83
CA LYS A 42 -12.25 -4.56 -20.83
C LYS A 42 -12.74 -4.90 -22.24
N ALA A 43 -12.92 -3.90 -23.09
CA ALA A 43 -13.18 -4.09 -24.51
C ALA A 43 -12.04 -4.84 -25.18
N ARG A 44 -10.79 -4.44 -24.91
CA ARG A 44 -9.59 -5.11 -25.43
C ARG A 44 -9.45 -6.55 -24.90
N GLU A 45 -9.74 -6.80 -23.63
CA GLU A 45 -9.74 -8.15 -23.03
C GLU A 45 -10.81 -9.07 -23.64
N LEU A 46 -11.97 -8.53 -24.00
CA LEU A 46 -13.09 -9.29 -24.57
C LEU A 46 -13.09 -9.30 -26.10
N GLY A 47 -12.11 -8.67 -26.75
CA GLY A 47 -11.99 -8.60 -28.20
C GLY A 47 -12.98 -7.66 -28.89
N TYR A 48 -13.56 -6.69 -28.17
CA TYR A 48 -14.39 -5.65 -28.78
C TYR A 48 -13.53 -4.55 -29.39
N GLU A 49 -13.73 -4.28 -30.67
CA GLU A 49 -13.07 -3.18 -31.40
C GLU A 49 -13.81 -1.85 -31.24
N GLU A 50 -15.09 -1.89 -30.85
CA GLU A 50 -15.95 -0.73 -30.65
C GLU A 50 -16.79 -0.86 -29.37
N ILE A 51 -16.91 0.22 -28.60
CA ILE A 51 -17.76 0.34 -27.41
C ILE A 51 -19.07 1.02 -27.80
N THR A 52 -20.15 0.23 -27.79
CA THR A 52 -21.53 0.69 -27.99
C THR A 52 -22.24 1.00 -26.67
N GLU A 53 -23.43 1.61 -26.74
CA GLU A 53 -24.27 1.85 -25.56
C GLU A 53 -24.63 0.55 -24.84
N GLU A 54 -24.91 -0.52 -25.58
CA GLU A 54 -25.25 -1.83 -25.00
C GLU A 54 -24.04 -2.48 -24.33
N ILE A 55 -22.84 -2.36 -24.91
CA ILE A 55 -21.60 -2.87 -24.30
C ILE A 55 -21.33 -2.12 -22.99
N LEU A 56 -21.51 -0.79 -23.00
CA LEU A 56 -21.34 0.04 -21.81
C LEU A 56 -22.38 -0.28 -20.73
N ASP A 57 -23.63 -0.55 -21.10
CA ASP A 57 -24.69 -0.97 -20.17
C ASP A 57 -24.48 -2.39 -19.64
N ARG A 58 -23.97 -3.31 -20.47
CA ARG A 58 -23.56 -4.66 -20.02
C ARG A 58 -22.40 -4.58 -19.03
N PHE A 59 -21.42 -3.72 -19.33
CA PHE A 59 -20.31 -3.41 -18.43
C PHE A 59 -20.83 -2.84 -17.12
N LYS A 60 -21.78 -1.90 -17.16
CA LYS A 60 -22.46 -1.36 -15.98
C LYS A 60 -23.21 -2.44 -15.20
N GLY A 61 -24.02 -3.27 -15.84
CA GLY A 61 -24.79 -4.34 -15.18
C GLY A 61 -23.91 -5.40 -14.53
N GLN A 62 -22.81 -5.78 -15.18
CA GLN A 62 -21.83 -6.70 -14.62
C GLN A 62 -20.97 -6.04 -13.51
N MET A 63 -20.83 -4.71 -13.52
CA MET A 63 -20.06 -3.96 -12.52
C MET A 63 -20.89 -3.44 -11.33
N MET A 64 -22.22 -3.33 -11.48
CA MET A 64 -23.14 -2.76 -10.49
C MET A 64 -24.18 -3.78 -10.00
N GLY A 65 -24.11 -5.05 -10.46
CA GLY A 65 -25.05 -6.11 -10.12
C GLY A 65 -25.08 -6.52 -8.63
N GLY A 66 -24.13 -6.04 -7.82
CA GLY A 66 -24.07 -6.29 -6.37
C GLY A 66 -24.79 -5.25 -5.50
N MET A 67 -25.42 -4.23 -6.09
CA MET A 67 -25.76 -2.98 -5.41
C MET A 67 -27.04 -2.99 -4.56
N GLY A 68 -27.40 -4.10 -3.90
CA GLY A 68 -28.38 -4.09 -2.80
C GLY A 68 -29.78 -3.56 -3.13
N GLY A 69 -30.25 -3.70 -4.38
CA GLY A 69 -31.59 -3.25 -4.82
C GLY A 69 -31.71 -1.74 -5.03
N GLU A 70 -32.94 -1.24 -5.10
CA GLU A 70 -33.28 0.14 -5.49
C GLU A 70 -32.73 1.20 -4.50
N ALA A 71 -32.75 0.89 -3.20
CA ALA A 71 -32.17 1.76 -2.16
C ALA A 71 -30.63 1.85 -2.25
N GLY A 72 -29.96 0.76 -2.61
CA GLY A 72 -28.52 0.77 -2.83
C GLY A 72 -28.14 1.57 -4.08
N MET A 73 -28.96 1.52 -5.12
CA MET A 73 -28.81 2.35 -6.32
C MET A 73 -28.99 3.84 -6.06
N ALA A 74 -29.93 4.23 -5.19
CA ALA A 74 -30.12 5.63 -4.80
C ALA A 74 -28.90 6.17 -4.02
N SER A 75 -28.42 5.42 -3.02
CA SER A 75 -27.21 5.78 -2.26
C SER A 75 -25.97 5.84 -3.16
N ALA A 76 -25.89 4.98 -4.17
CA ALA A 76 -24.83 5.00 -5.15
C ALA A 76 -24.84 6.23 -6.04
N ALA A 77 -26.03 6.62 -6.53
CA ALA A 77 -26.21 7.81 -7.33
C ALA A 77 -25.80 9.06 -6.55
N GLU A 78 -26.14 9.13 -5.26
CA GLU A 78 -25.73 10.21 -4.37
C GLU A 78 -24.21 10.24 -4.15
N ALA A 79 -23.59 9.09 -3.84
CA ALA A 79 -22.14 9.00 -3.68
C ALA A 79 -21.40 9.43 -4.97
N MET A 80 -21.88 8.96 -6.12
CA MET A 80 -21.33 9.35 -7.43
C MET A 80 -21.51 10.84 -7.69
N ALA A 81 -22.68 11.42 -7.38
CA ALA A 81 -22.92 12.86 -7.50
C ALA A 81 -21.97 13.68 -6.61
N GLN A 82 -21.58 13.15 -5.46
CA GLN A 82 -20.68 13.79 -4.51
C GLN A 82 -19.18 13.61 -4.79
N GLY A 83 -18.78 12.97 -5.89
CA GLY A 83 -17.33 12.76 -6.10
C GLY A 83 -16.78 11.43 -5.57
N GLN A 84 -17.63 10.56 -5.03
CA GLN A 84 -17.20 9.39 -4.26
C GLN A 84 -17.47 8.08 -5.01
N LEU A 85 -16.63 7.09 -4.75
CA LEU A 85 -16.87 5.75 -5.26
C LEU A 85 -18.00 5.11 -4.43
N PRO A 86 -19.04 4.52 -5.04
CA PRO A 86 -20.09 3.86 -4.29
C PRO A 86 -19.58 2.60 -3.58
N TRP A 87 -20.24 2.27 -2.47
CA TRP A 87 -19.95 1.08 -1.66
C TRP A 87 -21.19 0.21 -1.53
N THR A 88 -21.04 -1.10 -1.69
CA THR A 88 -22.12 -2.06 -1.41
C THR A 88 -22.46 -2.09 0.09
N ALA A 89 -23.69 -2.47 0.44
CA ALA A 89 -24.12 -2.60 1.83
C ALA A 89 -23.20 -3.55 2.63
N ALA A 90 -22.89 -4.72 2.07
CA ALA A 90 -22.00 -5.70 2.69
C ALA A 90 -20.57 -5.15 2.95
N ALA A 91 -20.01 -4.35 2.03
CA ALA A 91 -18.71 -3.71 2.24
C ALA A 91 -18.77 -2.63 3.33
N LYS A 92 -19.87 -1.85 3.41
CA LYS A 92 -20.10 -0.88 4.48
C LYS A 92 -20.20 -1.56 5.85
N ASP A 93 -20.90 -2.69 5.93
CA ASP A 93 -21.04 -3.46 7.18
C ASP A 93 -19.68 -4.02 7.65
N ARG A 94 -18.88 -4.56 6.74
CA ARG A 94 -17.51 -5.01 7.04
C ARG A 94 -16.63 -3.86 7.53
N LEU A 95 -16.71 -2.68 6.88
CA LEU A 95 -15.98 -1.50 7.33
C LEU A 95 -16.46 -1.02 8.72
N ALA A 96 -17.76 -1.11 9.02
CA ALA A 96 -18.31 -0.75 10.33
C ALA A 96 -17.80 -1.67 11.46
N ALA A 97 -17.44 -2.92 11.17
CA ALA A 97 -16.82 -3.83 12.14
C ALA A 97 -15.37 -3.44 12.50
N VAL A 98 -14.74 -2.56 11.72
CA VAL A 98 -13.39 -2.03 12.01
C VAL A 98 -13.49 -0.94 13.08
N PRO A 99 -12.55 -0.86 14.04
CA PRO A 99 -12.40 0.29 14.93
C PRO A 99 -12.42 1.64 14.21
N GLU A 100 -13.17 2.61 14.77
CA GLU A 100 -13.52 3.87 14.11
C GLU A 100 -12.31 4.64 13.57
N PHE A 101 -11.25 4.74 14.36
CA PHE A 101 -10.04 5.46 13.96
C PHE A 101 -9.37 4.90 12.70
N MET A 102 -9.56 3.61 12.39
CA MET A 102 -9.01 2.97 11.18
C MET A 102 -9.97 3.02 9.99
N ARG A 103 -11.26 3.26 10.19
CA ARG A 103 -12.27 3.19 9.12
C ARG A 103 -11.96 4.13 7.96
N GLY A 104 -11.65 5.40 8.23
CA GLY A 104 -11.34 6.39 7.19
C GLY A 104 -10.12 5.97 6.35
N MET A 105 -9.10 5.44 7.01
CA MET A 105 -7.90 4.93 6.34
C MET A 105 -8.19 3.71 5.47
N ILE A 106 -8.89 2.70 6.00
CA ILE A 106 -9.24 1.50 5.22
C ILE A 106 -10.19 1.84 4.06
N LYS A 107 -11.13 2.77 4.28
CA LYS A 107 -12.01 3.30 3.24
C LYS A 107 -11.19 3.86 2.07
N GLN A 108 -10.25 4.76 2.35
CA GLN A 108 -9.44 5.34 1.29
C GLN A 108 -8.51 4.31 0.61
N ILE A 109 -7.93 3.35 1.34
CA ILE A 109 -7.16 2.24 0.73
C ILE A 109 -8.04 1.47 -0.26
N ALA A 110 -9.27 1.12 0.14
CA ALA A 110 -10.21 0.40 -0.70
C ALA A 110 -10.61 1.19 -1.95
N GLU A 111 -10.86 2.49 -1.81
CA GLU A 111 -11.17 3.36 -2.94
C GLU A 111 -9.99 3.57 -3.89
N GLU A 112 -8.77 3.65 -3.39
CA GLU A 112 -7.58 3.74 -4.23
C GLU A 112 -7.36 2.45 -5.03
N ILE A 113 -7.44 1.29 -4.37
CA ILE A 113 -7.32 -0.01 -5.05
C ILE A 113 -8.45 -0.19 -6.07
N ALA A 114 -9.66 0.24 -5.72
CA ALA A 114 -10.77 0.27 -6.65
C ALA A 114 -10.43 1.13 -7.88
N LYS A 115 -9.97 2.37 -7.69
CA LYS A 115 -9.63 3.28 -8.79
C LYS A 115 -8.48 2.76 -9.66
N GLU A 116 -7.44 2.23 -9.03
CA GLU A 116 -6.26 1.65 -9.69
C GLU A 116 -6.66 0.50 -10.61
N ARG A 117 -7.41 -0.46 -10.07
CA ARG A 117 -7.92 -1.64 -10.79
C ARG A 117 -9.13 -1.35 -11.67
N GLY A 118 -9.66 -0.12 -11.58
CA GLY A 118 -10.84 0.36 -12.29
C GLY A 118 -12.14 -0.28 -11.84
N HIS A 119 -12.28 -0.67 -10.57
CA HIS A 119 -13.59 -0.98 -10.02
C HIS A 119 -14.43 0.31 -9.88
N LEU A 120 -15.68 0.23 -10.29
CA LEU A 120 -16.64 1.34 -10.20
C LEU A 120 -17.34 1.42 -8.82
N GLU A 121 -17.11 0.43 -7.97
CA GLU A 121 -17.63 0.38 -6.60
C GLU A 121 -16.66 -0.38 -5.69
N VAL A 122 -16.78 -0.16 -4.38
CA VAL A 122 -16.21 -1.05 -3.37
C VAL A 122 -17.26 -2.09 -2.97
N ASN A 123 -17.11 -3.30 -3.53
CA ASN A 123 -17.90 -4.45 -3.16
C ASN A 123 -17.20 -5.31 -2.09
N VAL A 124 -17.93 -6.29 -1.54
CA VAL A 124 -17.40 -7.16 -0.47
C VAL A 124 -16.16 -7.94 -0.91
N GLU A 125 -16.12 -8.42 -2.16
CA GLU A 125 -14.96 -9.17 -2.68
C GLU A 125 -13.71 -8.29 -2.82
N LEU A 126 -13.88 -7.05 -3.27
CA LEU A 126 -12.79 -6.07 -3.31
C LEU A 126 -12.31 -5.77 -1.90
N PHE A 127 -13.24 -5.56 -0.97
CA PHE A 127 -12.93 -5.26 0.42
C PHE A 127 -12.17 -6.42 1.08
N GLU A 128 -12.56 -7.67 0.84
CA GLU A 128 -11.83 -8.86 1.31
C GLU A 128 -10.41 -8.92 0.75
N LYS A 129 -10.21 -8.56 -0.53
CA LYS A 129 -8.86 -8.44 -1.12
C LYS A 129 -8.05 -7.33 -0.44
N VAL A 130 -8.68 -6.24 -0.01
CA VAL A 130 -8.01 -5.17 0.75
C VAL A 130 -7.59 -5.68 2.12
N GLU A 131 -8.47 -6.38 2.84
CA GLU A 131 -8.14 -7.02 4.12
C GLU A 131 -6.97 -8.00 3.97
N ALA A 132 -6.97 -8.80 2.90
CA ALA A 132 -5.91 -9.74 2.57
C ALA A 132 -4.55 -9.10 2.24
N LEU A 133 -4.47 -7.79 1.95
CA LEU A 133 -3.17 -7.10 1.83
C LEU A 133 -2.37 -7.13 3.14
N GLY A 134 -3.06 -7.18 4.28
CA GLY A 134 -2.45 -7.39 5.59
C GLY A 134 -1.98 -8.84 5.82
N ASP A 135 -2.49 -9.78 5.02
CA ASP A 135 -2.22 -11.22 5.07
C ASP A 135 -1.14 -11.67 4.11
N LEU A 136 -0.63 -10.77 3.26
CA LEU A 136 0.60 -10.97 2.50
C LEU A 136 1.77 -11.09 3.49
N GLN A 137 1.81 -12.22 4.19
CA GLN A 137 3.01 -12.85 4.66
C GLN A 137 3.86 -12.93 3.39
N GLU A 138 4.93 -12.12 3.34
CA GLU A 138 6.03 -12.49 2.44
C GLU A 138 6.25 -13.96 2.74
N SER A 139 6.03 -14.82 1.75
CA SER A 139 6.08 -16.26 1.91
C SER A 139 7.51 -16.61 2.31
N ALA A 140 7.82 -16.44 3.58
CA ALA A 140 8.99 -17.00 4.18
C ALA A 140 8.76 -18.48 4.02
N GLY A 141 9.46 -19.07 3.05
CA GLY A 141 9.58 -20.52 3.00
C GLY A 141 10.04 -21.03 4.37
N PRO A 142 10.01 -22.35 4.60
CA PRO A 142 10.58 -22.91 5.81
C PRO A 142 11.98 -22.31 6.06
N PRO A 143 12.34 -22.01 7.32
CA PRO A 143 13.67 -21.52 7.66
C PRO A 143 14.72 -22.44 7.04
N LEU A 144 15.73 -21.87 6.39
CA LEU A 144 16.82 -22.67 5.85
C LEU A 144 17.76 -23.10 6.98
N GLU A 145 18.52 -24.16 6.75
CA GLU A 145 19.56 -24.58 7.68
C GLU A 145 20.74 -23.59 7.62
N TRP A 146 21.21 -23.11 8.77
CA TRP A 146 22.40 -22.26 8.89
C TRP A 146 23.52 -23.02 9.57
N THR A 147 24.74 -22.98 9.03
CA THR A 147 25.93 -23.51 9.71
C THR A 147 26.34 -22.63 10.89
N ASP A 148 27.06 -23.21 11.85
CA ASP A 148 27.61 -22.45 12.99
C ASP A 148 28.53 -21.31 12.53
N GLY A 149 29.31 -21.52 11.46
CA GLY A 149 30.17 -20.48 10.92
C GLY A 149 29.40 -19.36 10.21
N ALA A 150 28.29 -19.66 9.53
CA ALA A 150 27.41 -18.64 8.97
C ALA A 150 26.72 -17.82 10.08
N LEU A 151 26.29 -18.47 11.17
CA LEU A 151 25.75 -17.79 12.33
C LEU A 151 26.79 -16.89 13.02
N ALA A 152 28.04 -17.32 13.11
CA ALA A 152 29.14 -16.50 13.65
C ALA A 152 29.40 -15.25 12.79
N GLN A 153 29.40 -15.36 11.47
CA GLN A 153 29.53 -14.21 10.56
C GLN A 153 28.33 -13.24 10.68
N LEU A 154 27.12 -13.78 10.84
CA LEU A 154 25.94 -12.97 11.11
C LEU A 154 26.08 -12.18 12.41
N GLN A 155 26.52 -12.84 13.49
CA GLN A 155 26.79 -12.17 14.76
C GLN A 155 27.86 -11.07 14.63
N ASP A 156 28.91 -11.30 13.83
CA ASP A 156 29.96 -10.31 13.61
C ASP A 156 29.41 -9.03 12.94
N LYS A 157 28.57 -9.18 11.90
CA LYS A 157 27.88 -8.06 11.25
C LYS A 157 26.93 -7.32 12.20
N LEU A 158 26.30 -8.06 13.13
CA LEU A 158 25.40 -7.49 14.12
C LEU A 158 26.13 -6.65 15.19
N LYS A 159 27.45 -6.82 15.40
CA LYS A 159 28.22 -5.97 16.32
C LYS A 159 28.18 -4.49 15.93
N GLN A 160 27.99 -4.20 14.64
CA GLN A 160 27.86 -2.85 14.12
C GLN A 160 26.42 -2.29 14.28
N SER A 161 25.47 -3.14 14.66
CA SER A 161 24.06 -2.77 14.81
C SER A 161 23.77 -2.26 16.22
N PRO A 162 22.96 -1.20 16.37
CA PRO A 162 22.53 -0.73 17.69
C PRO A 162 21.80 -1.83 18.47
N PRO A 163 22.01 -1.99 19.79
CA PRO A 163 21.35 -3.01 20.61
C PRO A 163 19.82 -3.09 20.45
N ILE A 164 19.16 -1.93 20.36
CA ILE A 164 17.72 -1.77 20.08
C ILE A 164 17.25 -2.53 18.84
N ALA A 165 18.09 -2.56 17.81
CA ALA A 165 17.75 -3.10 16.51
C ALA A 165 18.26 -4.53 16.35
N LEU A 166 18.98 -5.10 17.31
CA LEU A 166 19.64 -6.40 17.14
C LEU A 166 18.65 -7.48 16.74
N ASP A 167 17.58 -7.71 17.50
CA ASP A 167 16.59 -8.75 17.15
C ASP A 167 15.94 -8.48 15.79
N PHE A 168 15.58 -7.23 15.52
CA PHE A 168 14.96 -6.83 14.26
C PHE A 168 15.91 -7.01 13.07
N VAL A 169 17.16 -6.56 13.20
CA VAL A 169 18.20 -6.63 12.17
C VAL A 169 18.63 -8.08 11.99
N THR A 170 18.67 -8.88 13.06
CA THR A 170 18.93 -10.33 13.00
C THR A 170 17.85 -11.01 12.18
N ASP A 171 16.57 -10.82 12.54
CA ASP A 171 15.45 -11.38 11.81
C ASP A 171 15.40 -10.90 10.36
N MET A 172 15.67 -9.62 10.14
CA MET A 172 15.71 -9.01 8.81
C MET A 172 16.82 -9.62 7.95
N LEU A 173 18.07 -9.66 8.46
CA LEU A 173 19.22 -10.19 7.74
C LEU A 173 19.06 -11.68 7.47
N LYS A 174 18.55 -12.46 8.44
CA LYS A 174 18.25 -13.88 8.23
C LYS A 174 17.25 -14.07 7.10
N ARG A 175 16.09 -13.40 7.18
CA ARG A 175 15.04 -13.51 6.16
C ARG A 175 15.55 -13.07 4.78
N ASP A 176 16.23 -11.93 4.69
CA ASP A 176 16.74 -11.44 3.41
C ASP A 176 17.79 -12.40 2.83
N THR A 177 18.65 -12.98 3.67
CA THR A 177 19.64 -13.98 3.23
C THR A 177 18.95 -15.26 2.75
N GLU A 178 17.96 -15.76 3.48
CA GLU A 178 17.20 -16.94 3.08
C GLU A 178 16.37 -16.71 1.82
N ASP A 179 15.77 -15.53 1.66
CA ASP A 179 15.02 -15.16 0.45
C ASP A 179 15.96 -15.20 -0.77
N LEU A 180 17.13 -14.57 -0.69
CA LEU A 180 18.14 -14.58 -1.76
C LEU A 180 18.69 -16.00 -2.04
N ALA A 181 18.89 -16.79 -0.99
CA ALA A 181 19.32 -18.18 -1.12
C ALA A 181 18.26 -19.02 -1.86
N ARG A 182 16.98 -18.87 -1.52
CA ARG A 182 15.88 -19.56 -2.20
C ARG A 182 15.76 -19.14 -3.67
N GLU A 183 15.94 -17.86 -3.98
CA GLU A 183 15.98 -17.37 -5.38
C GLU A 183 17.10 -18.03 -6.20
N LYS A 184 18.23 -18.36 -5.56
CA LYS A 184 19.34 -19.11 -6.17
C LYS A 184 19.20 -20.63 -6.08
N GLY A 185 18.08 -21.15 -5.56
CA GLY A 185 17.85 -22.59 -5.37
C GLY A 185 18.70 -23.25 -4.27
N LEU A 186 19.24 -22.46 -3.34
CA LEU A 186 20.07 -22.93 -2.23
C LEU A 186 19.18 -23.34 -1.04
N ALA A 187 19.43 -24.53 -0.48
CA ALA A 187 18.68 -25.07 0.65
C ALA A 187 19.38 -24.89 2.01
N ARG A 188 20.65 -24.44 2.00
CA ARG A 188 21.51 -24.29 3.19
C ARG A 188 22.34 -23.02 3.09
N ILE A 189 22.49 -22.33 4.22
CA ILE A 189 23.33 -21.14 4.37
C ILE A 189 24.61 -21.55 5.09
N ASP A 190 25.68 -21.72 4.33
CA ASP A 190 27.03 -21.85 4.85
C ASP A 190 27.82 -20.55 4.72
N GLU A 191 29.07 -20.57 5.21
CA GLU A 191 29.99 -19.44 5.21
C GLU A 191 30.29 -18.89 3.82
N ALA A 192 30.34 -19.76 2.81
CA ALA A 192 30.65 -19.37 1.43
C ALA A 192 29.42 -18.73 0.77
N VAL A 193 28.24 -19.34 0.95
CA VAL A 193 26.95 -18.80 0.51
C VAL A 193 26.70 -17.44 1.14
N LEU A 194 26.88 -17.30 2.46
CA LEU A 194 26.65 -16.04 3.15
C LEU A 194 27.54 -14.93 2.60
N ARG A 195 28.82 -15.22 2.36
CA ARG A 195 29.78 -14.27 1.78
C ARG A 195 29.39 -13.90 0.35
N GLU A 196 29.05 -14.87 -0.49
CA GLU A 196 28.59 -14.62 -1.85
C GLU A 196 27.36 -13.69 -1.86
N LEU A 197 26.37 -13.98 -1.02
CA LEU A 197 25.12 -13.21 -0.95
C LEU A 197 25.32 -11.79 -0.42
N TRP A 198 26.25 -11.59 0.51
CA TRP A 198 26.45 -10.30 1.17
C TRP A 198 27.46 -9.39 0.47
N ASP A 199 28.44 -9.97 -0.21
CA ASP A 199 29.44 -9.22 -0.98
C ASP A 199 28.95 -8.91 -2.40
N ALA A 200 27.91 -9.60 -2.88
CA ALA A 200 27.26 -9.30 -4.14
C ALA A 200 26.74 -7.85 -4.18
N PRO A 201 27.11 -7.06 -5.20
CA PRO A 201 26.59 -5.71 -5.35
C PRO A 201 25.07 -5.75 -5.51
N GLN A 202 24.35 -5.02 -4.66
CA GLN A 202 22.90 -4.92 -4.78
C GLN A 202 22.54 -4.13 -6.04
N GLU A 203 21.57 -4.65 -6.80
CA GLU A 203 21.03 -3.96 -7.96
C GLU A 203 20.45 -2.61 -7.51
N ARG A 204 20.87 -1.53 -8.18
CA ARG A 204 20.39 -0.19 -7.89
C ARG A 204 18.97 -0.03 -8.42
N ILE A 205 18.08 0.44 -7.55
CA ILE A 205 16.70 0.76 -7.91
C ILE A 205 16.63 2.24 -8.32
N ALA A 206 16.20 2.49 -9.55
CA ALA A 206 15.91 3.83 -10.04
C ALA A 206 14.63 4.37 -9.39
N TRP A 207 14.46 5.70 -9.43
CA TRP A 207 13.25 6.37 -8.96
C TRP A 207 12.83 7.37 -10.02
N THR A 208 11.54 7.41 -10.34
CA THR A 208 11.01 8.50 -11.16
C THR A 208 11.08 9.82 -10.39
N ASP A 209 11.18 10.94 -11.11
CA ASP A 209 11.21 12.27 -10.50
C ASP A 209 10.00 12.53 -9.59
N GLU A 210 8.83 12.04 -10.00
CA GLU A 210 7.60 12.16 -9.22
C GLU A 210 7.67 11.37 -7.91
N ALA A 211 8.09 10.09 -7.98
CA ALA A 211 8.24 9.25 -6.80
C ALA A 211 9.29 9.80 -5.82
N TRP A 212 10.39 10.32 -6.36
CA TRP A 212 11.43 10.97 -5.56
C TRP A 212 10.89 12.22 -4.85
N LYS A 213 10.18 13.11 -5.57
CA LYS A 213 9.54 14.29 -4.96
C LYS A 213 8.56 13.90 -3.85
N ARG A 214 7.76 12.85 -4.04
CA ARG A 214 6.85 12.32 -3.01
C ARG A 214 7.59 11.78 -1.78
N LEU A 215 8.73 11.12 -1.95
CA LEU A 215 9.55 10.71 -0.80
C LEU A 215 10.05 11.93 0.00
N GLN A 216 10.43 13.01 -0.69
CA GLN A 216 10.94 14.22 -0.05
C GLN A 216 9.89 14.94 0.81
N THR A 217 8.58 14.75 0.56
CA THR A 217 7.53 15.32 1.43
C THR A 217 7.42 14.62 2.79
N SER A 218 8.07 13.47 2.98
CA SER A 218 8.10 12.78 4.27
C SER A 218 9.04 13.48 5.26
N PRO A 219 8.76 13.46 6.57
CA PRO A 219 9.65 14.03 7.58
C PRO A 219 11.04 13.38 7.59
N ASP A 220 12.08 14.16 7.90
CA ASP A 220 13.48 13.73 7.87
C ASP A 220 13.73 12.44 8.65
N PHE A 221 13.15 12.33 9.85
CA PHE A 221 13.37 11.21 10.77
C PHE A 221 12.81 9.86 10.27
N VAL A 222 11.85 9.87 9.31
CA VAL A 222 11.32 8.65 8.67
C VAL A 222 11.78 8.47 7.22
N ARG A 223 12.19 9.55 6.53
CA ARG A 223 12.45 9.53 5.08
C ARG A 223 13.47 8.45 4.67
N SER A 224 14.59 8.37 5.38
CA SER A 224 15.63 7.36 5.10
C SER A 224 15.10 5.93 5.29
N GLY A 225 14.24 5.72 6.29
CA GLY A 225 13.58 4.44 6.53
C GLY A 225 12.60 4.07 5.42
N ILE A 226 11.76 5.02 4.99
CA ILE A 226 10.81 4.83 3.89
C ILE A 226 11.55 4.47 2.60
N ARG A 227 12.62 5.19 2.26
CA ARG A 227 13.45 4.92 1.08
C ARG A 227 13.98 3.49 1.09
N LYS A 228 14.65 3.08 2.18
CA LYS A 228 15.23 1.74 2.30
C LYS A 228 14.16 0.64 2.22
N ALA A 229 13.00 0.86 2.84
CA ALA A 229 11.88 -0.08 2.79
C ALA A 229 11.31 -0.22 1.37
N ALA A 230 11.14 0.90 0.65
CA ALA A 230 10.65 0.91 -0.73
C ALA A 230 11.63 0.22 -1.69
N GLU A 231 12.93 0.55 -1.62
CA GLU A 231 13.98 -0.09 -2.44
C GLU A 231 14.09 -1.60 -2.17
N ARG A 232 13.99 -2.02 -0.90
CA ARG A 232 13.97 -3.45 -0.53
C ARG A 232 12.75 -4.14 -1.13
N ARG A 233 11.57 -3.52 -1.04
CA ARG A 233 10.34 -4.09 -1.60
C ARG A 233 10.41 -4.17 -3.13
N ALA A 234 10.95 -3.15 -3.79
CA ALA A 234 11.15 -3.15 -5.23
C ALA A 234 12.05 -4.30 -5.69
N ARG A 235 13.16 -4.53 -4.99
CA ARG A 235 14.05 -5.68 -5.24
C ARG A 235 13.33 -7.02 -5.12
N LYS A 236 12.55 -7.22 -4.04
CA LYS A 236 11.75 -8.44 -3.87
C LYS A 236 10.71 -8.66 -4.97
N LEU A 237 10.27 -7.60 -5.63
CA LEU A 237 9.32 -7.66 -6.74
C LEU A 237 10.01 -7.70 -8.11
N GLY A 238 11.34 -7.70 -8.14
CA GLY A 238 12.12 -7.64 -9.40
C GLY A 238 11.97 -6.31 -10.15
N LEU A 239 11.53 -5.26 -9.46
CA LEU A 239 11.37 -3.93 -10.06
C LEU A 239 12.73 -3.25 -10.17
N LYS A 240 13.00 -2.62 -11.32
CA LYS A 240 14.22 -1.84 -11.56
C LYS A 240 14.05 -0.35 -11.27
N GLU A 241 12.81 0.11 -11.23
CA GLU A 241 12.44 1.50 -10.98
C GLU A 241 11.22 1.58 -10.07
N ILE A 242 11.20 2.57 -9.18
CA ILE A 242 10.06 2.91 -8.32
C ILE A 242 9.39 4.16 -8.89
N ASP A 243 8.11 4.03 -9.22
CA ASP A 243 7.24 5.15 -9.58
C ASP A 243 6.24 5.50 -8.46
N SER A 244 5.37 6.47 -8.78
CA SER A 244 4.32 6.97 -7.90
C SER A 244 3.30 5.87 -7.50
N GLU A 245 2.91 5.01 -8.45
CA GLU A 245 1.93 3.95 -8.19
C GLU A 245 2.50 2.87 -7.27
N HIS A 246 3.77 2.50 -7.47
CA HIS A 246 4.48 1.57 -6.59
C HIS A 246 4.48 2.06 -5.13
N LEU A 247 4.78 3.35 -4.89
CA LEU A 247 4.75 3.92 -3.53
C LEU A 247 3.38 3.84 -2.87
N THR A 248 2.31 4.07 -3.64
CA THR A 248 0.93 3.95 -3.16
C THR A 248 0.62 2.51 -2.77
N SER A 249 0.99 1.53 -3.62
CA SER A 249 0.82 0.11 -3.33
C SER A 249 1.61 -0.34 -2.09
N PHE A 250 2.88 0.06 -1.98
CA PHE A 250 3.74 -0.27 -0.83
C PHE A 250 3.18 0.30 0.48
N ARG A 251 2.72 1.55 0.45
CA ARG A 251 2.07 2.20 1.59
C ARG A 251 0.80 1.43 1.98
N ASN A 252 -0.08 1.11 1.04
CA ASN A 252 -1.34 0.44 1.32
C ASN A 252 -1.12 -0.93 1.97
N GLN A 253 -0.16 -1.72 1.46
CA GLN A 253 0.26 -2.98 2.07
C GLN A 253 0.80 -2.78 3.50
N ALA A 254 1.68 -1.80 3.70
CA ALA A 254 2.24 -1.50 5.01
C ALA A 254 1.17 -1.09 6.02
N MET A 255 0.19 -0.28 5.61
CA MET A 255 -0.92 0.15 6.46
C MET A 255 -1.84 -1.02 6.83
N MET A 256 -2.20 -1.89 5.89
CA MET A 256 -3.04 -3.06 6.21
C MET A 256 -2.34 -4.04 7.15
N LYS A 257 -1.01 -4.19 7.03
CA LYS A 257 -0.20 -4.94 8.01
C LYS A 257 -0.24 -4.30 9.40
N ALA A 258 -0.17 -2.97 9.48
CA ALA A 258 -0.29 -2.24 10.74
C ALA A 258 -1.70 -2.42 11.36
N VAL A 259 -2.76 -2.27 10.56
CA VAL A 259 -4.16 -2.51 10.98
C VAL A 259 -4.32 -3.89 11.59
N LYS A 260 -3.84 -4.94 10.90
CA LYS A 260 -3.95 -6.32 11.39
C LYS A 260 -3.24 -6.50 12.73
N ARG A 261 -2.03 -5.93 12.88
CA ARG A 261 -1.28 -5.97 14.14
C ARG A 261 -2.03 -5.24 15.25
N ILE A 262 -2.52 -4.03 15.00
CA ILE A 262 -3.28 -3.25 15.97
C ILE A 262 -4.54 -3.99 16.43
N ARG A 263 -5.28 -4.61 15.49
CA ARG A 263 -6.43 -5.47 15.80
C ARG A 263 -6.05 -6.66 16.67
N SER A 264 -4.91 -7.32 16.40
CA SER A 264 -4.44 -8.47 17.18
C SER A 264 -4.13 -8.14 18.65
N PHE A 265 -3.84 -6.87 18.95
CA PHE A 265 -3.66 -6.40 20.33
C PHE A 265 -4.96 -5.94 20.99
N GLY A 266 -6.11 -6.00 20.30
CA GLY A 266 -7.41 -5.60 20.84
C GLY A 266 -7.59 -4.08 20.99
N TYR A 267 -6.81 -3.26 20.26
CA TYR A 267 -6.98 -1.81 20.33
C TYR A 267 -8.22 -1.37 19.53
N HIS A 268 -9.14 -0.69 20.23
CA HIS A 268 -10.35 -0.11 19.65
C HIS A 268 -10.23 1.39 19.39
N GLU A 269 -9.19 2.04 19.91
CA GLU A 269 -8.90 3.46 19.76
C GLU A 269 -7.40 3.68 19.57
N LEU A 270 -7.03 4.80 18.93
CA LEU A 270 -5.64 5.18 18.69
C LEU A 270 -5.20 6.28 19.64
N THR A 271 -5.02 5.97 20.92
CA THR A 271 -4.52 6.94 21.91
C THR A 271 -2.99 6.93 21.96
N PHE A 272 -2.36 8.01 22.43
CA PHE A 272 -0.94 7.95 22.78
C PHE A 272 -0.69 6.97 23.93
N ASP A 273 -1.68 6.75 24.79
CA ASP A 273 -1.64 5.71 25.82
C ASP A 273 -1.55 4.31 25.22
N ALA A 274 -2.12 4.07 24.02
CA ALA A 274 -1.92 2.82 23.30
C ALA A 274 -0.44 2.59 22.91
N PHE A 275 0.28 3.68 22.60
CA PHE A 275 1.73 3.62 22.32
C PHE A 275 2.56 3.47 23.60
N GLU A 276 2.19 4.12 24.70
CA GLU A 276 2.84 3.92 26.00
C GLU A 276 2.59 2.49 26.52
N MET A 277 1.37 2.00 26.39
CA MET A 277 1.03 0.59 26.62
C MET A 277 1.80 -0.33 25.68
N ALA A 278 2.05 0.04 24.42
CA ALA A 278 2.86 -0.76 23.51
C ALA A 278 4.35 -0.76 23.91
N LEU A 279 4.90 0.36 24.40
CA LEU A 279 6.25 0.42 25.01
C LEU A 279 6.34 -0.52 26.22
N GLN A 280 5.30 -0.55 27.06
CA GLN A 280 5.23 -1.44 28.22
C GLN A 280 4.98 -2.91 27.87
N LYS A 281 4.15 -3.22 26.89
CA LYS A 281 3.79 -4.61 26.54
C LYS A 281 4.76 -5.25 25.56
N THR A 282 5.50 -4.44 24.79
CA THR A 282 6.48 -4.96 23.83
C THR A 282 7.84 -5.02 24.50
N LYS A 283 8.26 -6.23 24.90
CA LYS A 283 9.53 -6.47 25.61
C LYS A 283 10.74 -5.75 24.99
N ARG A 284 10.83 -5.67 23.66
CA ARG A 284 11.93 -5.02 22.92
C ARG A 284 11.94 -3.49 22.97
N LEU A 285 10.86 -2.86 23.45
CA LEU A 285 10.70 -1.41 23.51
C LEU A 285 10.90 -0.87 24.94
N GLN A 286 10.92 -1.73 25.97
CA GLN A 286 11.13 -1.33 27.36
C GLN A 286 12.57 -0.84 27.59
N GLY A 287 12.74 0.30 28.26
CA GLY A 287 14.06 0.85 28.63
C GLY A 287 14.87 1.40 27.44
N ASN A 288 14.18 1.92 26.43
CA ASN A 288 14.78 2.23 25.15
C ASN A 288 14.83 3.73 24.86
N GLU A 289 15.93 4.37 25.27
CA GLU A 289 16.15 5.82 25.13
C GLU A 289 16.06 6.32 23.67
N GLN A 290 16.47 5.51 22.69
CA GLN A 290 16.37 5.90 21.27
C GLN A 290 14.93 5.83 20.74
N ALA A 291 14.15 4.83 21.17
CA ALA A 291 12.74 4.76 20.84
C ALA A 291 11.97 5.91 21.49
N GLU A 292 12.31 6.25 22.74
CA GLU A 292 11.78 7.41 23.45
C GLU A 292 12.14 8.73 22.75
N LYS A 293 13.40 8.91 22.33
CA LYS A 293 13.82 10.10 21.57
C LYS A 293 13.08 10.22 20.24
N ARG A 294 12.94 9.13 19.48
CA ARG A 294 12.14 9.13 18.23
C ARG A 294 10.68 9.45 18.52
N LEU A 295 10.12 8.96 19.62
CA LEU A 295 8.77 9.29 20.03
C LEU A 295 8.64 10.78 20.40
N GLN A 296 9.65 11.36 21.05
CA GLN A 296 9.69 12.80 21.31
C GLN A 296 9.78 13.61 20.02
N GLU A 297 10.59 13.19 19.06
CA GLU A 297 10.67 13.82 17.72
C GLU A 297 9.32 13.74 16.99
N ILE A 298 8.64 12.59 17.06
CA ILE A 298 7.27 12.42 16.53
C ILE A 298 6.32 13.38 17.26
N ARG A 299 6.30 13.39 18.59
CA ARG A 299 5.42 14.29 19.37
C ARG A 299 5.68 15.76 19.02
N GLY A 300 6.95 16.17 18.91
CA GLY A 300 7.34 17.52 18.54
C GLY A 300 6.89 17.92 17.13
N HIS A 301 7.13 17.04 16.14
CA HIS A 301 6.70 17.29 14.76
C HIS A 301 5.18 17.48 14.64
N PHE A 302 4.41 16.73 15.42
CA PHE A 302 2.95 16.80 15.39
C PHE A 302 2.37 17.94 16.26
N ALA A 303 3.07 18.35 17.31
CA ALA A 303 2.68 19.48 18.14
C ALA A 303 2.92 20.83 17.46
N ASP A 304 3.86 20.90 16.51
CA ASP A 304 4.19 22.11 15.76
C ASP A 304 3.00 22.61 14.91
N PRO A 305 2.45 23.81 15.18
CA PRO A 305 1.34 24.39 14.41
C PRO A 305 1.70 24.73 12.96
N SER A 306 2.99 24.85 12.64
CA SER A 306 3.51 25.18 11.31
C SER A 306 3.70 23.96 10.40
N THR A 307 3.57 22.74 10.96
CA THR A 307 3.61 21.49 10.20
C THR A 307 2.43 21.45 9.23
N LYS A 308 2.70 21.78 7.96
CA LYS A 308 1.71 21.78 6.88
C LYS A 308 1.15 20.37 6.69
N LYS A 309 -0.14 20.30 6.32
CA LYS A 309 -0.72 19.05 5.81
C LYS A 309 0.12 18.61 4.60
N PRO A 310 0.54 17.34 4.49
CA PRO A 310 1.15 16.86 3.27
C PRO A 310 0.19 17.12 2.10
N GLU A 311 0.63 17.92 1.12
CA GLU A 311 -0.12 18.13 -0.11
C GLU A 311 -0.16 16.79 -0.88
N GLY A 312 -1.34 16.39 -1.36
CA GLY A 312 -1.50 15.18 -2.18
C GLY A 312 -2.16 13.98 -1.53
N GLY A 313 -3.29 14.18 -0.83
CA GLY A 313 -4.24 13.08 -0.52
C GLY A 313 -3.64 11.90 0.24
N THR A 314 -2.57 12.10 1.01
CA THR A 314 -1.97 11.01 1.77
C THR A 314 -2.93 10.59 2.89
N LEU A 315 -3.20 9.27 2.94
CA LEU A 315 -3.84 8.58 4.06
C LEU A 315 -3.19 9.06 5.36
N GLY A 316 -3.83 9.99 6.04
CA GLY A 316 -3.19 10.68 7.15
C GLY A 316 -3.76 12.04 7.44
N ALA A 317 -4.11 12.89 6.46
CA ALA A 317 -4.47 14.28 6.77
C ALA A 317 -5.53 14.46 7.88
N GLU A 318 -6.63 13.70 7.83
CA GLU A 318 -7.67 13.69 8.87
C GLU A 318 -7.21 13.02 10.18
N LEU A 319 -6.44 11.94 10.09
CA LEU A 319 -5.88 11.26 11.25
C LEU A 319 -4.89 12.17 11.99
N MET A 320 -4.05 12.88 11.24
CA MET A 320 -3.06 13.86 11.72
C MET A 320 -3.76 15.08 12.33
N ASP A 321 -4.89 15.52 11.76
CA ASP A 321 -5.72 16.59 12.34
C ASP A 321 -6.37 16.17 13.66
N ARG A 322 -6.86 14.92 13.75
CA ARG A 322 -7.37 14.35 15.01
C ARG A 322 -6.24 14.22 16.05
N PHE A 323 -5.08 13.72 15.64
CA PHE A 323 -3.87 13.69 16.48
C PHE A 323 -3.47 15.08 16.99
N ARG A 324 -3.50 16.10 16.13
CA ARG A 324 -3.20 17.49 16.51
C ARG A 324 -4.18 18.04 17.54
N ARG A 325 -5.48 17.78 17.38
CA ARG A 325 -6.52 18.21 18.34
C ARG A 325 -6.34 17.54 19.70
N TYR A 326 -6.09 16.23 19.71
CA TYR A 326 -5.80 15.49 20.93
C TYR A 326 -4.55 16.01 21.67
N LEU A 327 -3.45 16.26 20.94
CA LEU A 327 -2.22 16.81 21.53
C LEU A 327 -2.41 18.21 22.13
N LYS A 328 -3.43 18.95 21.68
CA LYS A 328 -3.80 20.26 22.23
C LYS A 328 -4.81 20.17 23.40
N GLY A 329 -5.25 18.96 23.77
CA GLY A 329 -6.31 18.76 24.76
C GLY A 329 -7.71 19.14 24.26
N GLU A 330 -7.87 19.35 22.96
CA GLU A 330 -9.11 19.82 22.33
C GLU A 330 -9.91 18.62 21.79
N GLY A 331 -10.60 17.91 22.69
CA GLY A 331 -11.54 16.83 22.37
C GLY A 331 -10.98 15.41 22.50
N SER A 332 -11.87 14.42 22.38
CA SER A 332 -11.51 13.00 22.25
C SER A 332 -11.15 12.67 20.80
N LEU A 333 -10.32 11.64 20.60
CA LEU A 333 -9.90 11.17 19.28
C LEU A 333 -11.02 10.52 18.47
#